data_AF-A0A2H3KEV1-F1
#
_entry.id   AF-A0A2H3KEV1-F1
#
_cell.length_a   1.000
_cell.length_b   1.000
_cell.length_c   1.000
_cell.angle_alpha   90.00
_cell.angle_beta   90.00
_cell.angle_gamma   90.00
#
_symmetry.space_group_name_H-M   'P 1'
#
loop_
_entity.id
_entity.type
_entity.pdbx_description
1 polymer ?
#
loop_
_entity_poly.entity_id
_entity_poly.type
_entity_poly.pdbx_seq_one_letter_code
_entity_poly.pdbx_strand_id
1 'polypeptide(L)'
;MTIQIATPALLFSATSLILLAYTNRFLTIAGIIRGLKKSYLKEADATILLEIKNLHLRLTLIKYMQLSGVFSLFLSVFSMLMLFLNFDNGALLLFGISLLSLLVSLGISFWEISISIDALKLHLSSLSKYNSQQKLIDNEQN
;
A
#
# COMPACT_ATOMS: atom_id res chain seq x y z
N MET A 1 -27.80 13.98 15.74
CA MET A 1 -27.51 12.55 15.45
C MET A 1 -26.67 12.04 16.60
N THR A 2 -27.15 11.06 17.37
CA THR A 2 -26.41 10.48 18.50
C THR A 2 -25.33 9.53 17.95
N ILE A 3 -24.06 9.97 17.96
CA ILE A 3 -22.93 9.07 17.70
C ILE A 3 -22.87 8.11 18.89
N GLN A 4 -23.25 6.85 18.68
CA GLN A 4 -23.09 5.83 19.71
C GLN A 4 -21.62 5.41 19.80
N ILE A 5 -21.14 5.15 21.02
CA ILE A 5 -19.76 4.72 21.32
C ILE A 5 -19.36 3.44 20.53
N ALA A 6 -20.34 2.67 20.06
CA ALA A 6 -20.13 1.51 19.19
C ALA A 6 -19.53 1.87 17.81
N THR A 7 -19.80 3.06 17.25
CA THR A 7 -19.35 3.43 15.90
C THR A 7 -17.83 3.63 15.82
N PRO A 8 -17.16 4.34 16.76
CA PRO A 8 -15.70 4.40 16.80
C PRO A 8 -15.03 3.05 17.06
N ALA A 9 -15.63 2.18 17.87
CA ALA A 9 -15.07 0.85 18.18
C ALA A 9 -15.00 -0.06 16.94
N LEU A 10 -16.04 -0.03 16.10
CA LEU A 10 -16.04 -0.74 14.81
C LEU A 10 -14.97 -0.19 13.87
N LEU A 11 -14.80 1.15 13.84
CA LEU A 11 -13.78 1.79 13.03
C LEU A 11 -12.37 1.38 13.45
N PHE A 12 -12.12 1.28 14.76
CA PHE A 12 -10.85 0.85 15.31
C PHE A 12 -10.50 -0.58 14.86
N SER A 13 -11.46 -1.51 14.98
CA SER A 13 -11.28 -2.90 14.58
C SER A 13 -10.97 -3.03 13.08
N ALA A 14 -11.79 -2.41 12.22
CA ALA A 14 -11.62 -2.48 10.77
C ALA A 14 -10.29 -1.83 10.33
N THR A 15 -9.96 -0.66 10.86
CA THR A 15 -8.73 0.07 10.47
C THR A 15 -7.48 -0.68 10.93
N SER A 16 -7.52 -1.35 12.09
CA SER A 16 -6.39 -2.16 12.58
C SER A 16 -6.08 -3.34 11.65
N LEU A 17 -7.12 -4.02 11.12
CA LEU A 17 -6.93 -5.12 10.18
C LEU A 17 -6.34 -4.62 8.84
N ILE A 18 -6.82 -3.48 8.35
CA ILE A 18 -6.28 -2.82 7.15
C ILE A 18 -4.81 -2.46 7.35
N LEU A 19 -4.45 -1.90 8.50
CA LEU A 19 -3.08 -1.53 8.84
C LEU A 19 -2.13 -2.73 8.87
N LEU A 20 -2.59 -3.86 9.39
CA LEU A 20 -1.85 -5.12 9.38
C LEU A 20 -1.60 -5.59 7.92
N ALA A 21 -2.63 -5.55 7.07
CA ALA A 21 -2.50 -5.89 5.67
C ALA A 21 -1.51 -4.97 4.92
N TYR A 22 -1.53 -3.67 5.22
CA TYR A 22 -0.61 -2.68 4.66
C TYR A 22 0.83 -2.93 5.09
N THR A 23 1.04 -3.26 6.36
CA THR A 23 2.36 -3.62 6.89
C THR A 23 2.91 -4.88 6.21
N ASN A 24 2.07 -5.89 6.00
CA ASN A 24 2.46 -7.10 5.27
C ASN A 24 2.86 -6.80 3.81
N ARG A 25 2.12 -5.92 3.12
CA ARG A 25 2.47 -5.47 1.77
C ARG A 25 3.79 -4.71 1.75
N PHE A 26 4.00 -3.80 2.71
CA PHE A 26 5.24 -3.04 2.86
C PHE A 26 6.45 -3.96 3.04
N LEU A 27 6.37 -4.91 3.98
CA LEU A 27 7.46 -5.84 4.30
C LEU A 27 7.81 -6.71 3.10
N THR A 28 6.80 -7.21 2.38
CA THR A 28 7.00 -8.00 1.17
C THR A 28 7.76 -7.21 0.10
N ILE A 29 7.32 -5.99 -0.24
CA ILE A 29 8.01 -5.16 -1.25
C ILE A 29 9.41 -4.78 -0.81
N ALA A 30 9.60 -4.40 0.46
CA ALA A 30 10.92 -4.08 1.00
C ALA A 30 11.88 -5.28 0.93
N GLY A 31 11.38 -6.49 1.17
CA GLY A 31 12.12 -7.74 1.00
C GLY A 31 12.56 -7.95 -0.44
N ILE A 32 11.64 -7.77 -1.41
CA ILE A 32 11.93 -7.90 -2.85
C ILE A 32 13.00 -6.89 -3.29
N ILE A 33 12.87 -5.61 -2.90
CA ILE A 33 13.86 -4.56 -3.21
C ILE A 33 15.25 -4.94 -2.67
N ARG A 34 15.35 -5.43 -1.43
CA ARG A 34 16.62 -5.87 -0.83
C ARG A 34 17.24 -7.03 -1.60
N GLY A 35 16.42 -7.97 -2.07
CA GLY A 35 16.84 -9.08 -2.93
C GLY A 35 17.39 -8.60 -4.28
N LEU A 36 16.61 -7.80 -5.01
CA LEU A 36 17.03 -7.20 -6.29
C LEU A 36 18.31 -6.38 -6.16
N LYS A 37 18.45 -5.59 -5.09
CA LYS A 37 19.68 -4.83 -4.82
C LYS A 37 20.90 -5.75 -4.68
N LYS A 38 20.77 -6.91 -4.02
CA LYS A 38 21.86 -7.88 -3.90
C LYS A 38 22.23 -8.50 -5.25
N SER A 39 21.25 -8.75 -6.11
CA SER A 39 21.49 -9.24 -7.48
C SER A 39 22.18 -8.18 -8.35
N TYR A 40 21.74 -6.92 -8.29
CA TYR A 40 22.34 -5.81 -9.03
C TYR A 40 23.83 -5.60 -8.70
N LEU A 41 24.22 -5.79 -7.43
CA LEU A 41 25.61 -5.69 -7.01
C LEU A 41 26.51 -6.82 -7.55
N LYS A 42 25.91 -7.94 -7.98
CA LYS A 42 26.63 -9.05 -8.61
C LYS A 42 26.68 -8.89 -10.12
N GLU A 43 25.54 -8.51 -10.72
CA GLU A 43 25.37 -8.33 -12.15
C GLU A 43 24.69 -6.99 -12.40
N ALA A 44 25.44 -6.04 -12.96
CA ALA A 44 24.98 -4.67 -13.18
C ALA A 44 24.04 -4.58 -14.40
N ASP A 45 22.83 -5.11 -14.26
CA ASP A 45 21.78 -5.04 -15.27
C ASP A 45 20.89 -3.81 -15.08
N ALA A 46 20.75 -3.02 -16.15
CA ALA A 46 19.88 -1.84 -16.19
C ALA A 46 18.39 -2.19 -15.97
N THR A 47 17.97 -3.41 -16.31
CA THR A 47 16.59 -3.90 -16.12
C THR A 47 16.24 -4.03 -14.63
N ILE A 48 17.18 -4.51 -13.82
CA ILE A 48 17.03 -4.64 -12.36
C ILE A 48 16.83 -3.26 -11.72
N LEU A 49 17.55 -2.23 -12.20
CA LEU A 49 17.42 -0.88 -11.69
C LEU A 49 16.01 -0.30 -11.96
N LEU A 50 15.45 -0.59 -13.14
CA LEU A 50 14.09 -0.17 -13.50
C LEU A 50 13.03 -0.86 -12.61
N GLU A 51 13.21 -2.14 -12.30
CA GLU A 51 12.31 -2.88 -11.41
C GLU A 51 12.36 -2.33 -9.97
N ILE A 52 13.57 -2.08 -9.45
CA ILE A 52 13.76 -1.43 -8.14
C ILE A 52 13.02 -0.08 -8.11
N LYS A 53 13.14 0.74 -9.15
CA LYS A 53 12.45 2.04 -9.23
C LYS A 53 10.92 1.90 -9.18
N ASN A 54 10.35 0.92 -9.90
CA ASN A 54 8.91 0.63 -9.86
C ASN A 54 8.45 0.16 -8.46
N LEU A 55 9.24 -0.69 -7.81
CA LEU A 55 8.94 -1.13 -6.44
C LEU A 55 9.06 0.00 -5.42
N HIS A 56 9.98 0.93 -5.58
CA HIS A 56 10.10 2.13 -4.73
C HIS A 56 8.87 3.04 -4.83
N LEU A 57 8.30 3.20 -6.03
CA LEU A 57 7.05 3.96 -6.21
C LEU A 57 5.91 3.30 -5.42
N ARG A 58 5.74 1.98 -5.58
CA ARG A 58 4.74 1.20 -4.83
C ARG A 58 4.94 1.31 -3.32
N LEU A 59 6.18 1.18 -2.84
CA LEU A 59 6.52 1.33 -1.43
C LEU A 59 6.13 2.72 -0.89
N THR A 60 6.31 3.75 -1.71
CA THR A 60 5.94 5.13 -1.36
C THR A 60 4.43 5.30 -1.24
N LEU A 61 3.65 4.72 -2.17
CA LEU A 61 2.18 4.69 -2.08
C LEU A 61 1.71 3.95 -0.82
N ILE A 62 2.31 2.79 -0.52
CA ILE A 62 2.01 2.01 0.70
C ILE A 62 2.26 2.84 1.97
N LYS A 63 3.36 3.58 2.01
CA LYS A 63 3.68 4.48 3.12
C LYS A 63 2.58 5.54 3.30
N TYR A 64 2.12 6.15 2.22
CA TYR A 64 1.08 7.19 2.29
C TYR A 64 -0.29 6.65 2.70
N MET A 65 -0.74 5.50 2.17
CA MET A 65 -1.98 4.88 2.64
C MET A 65 -1.91 4.55 4.14
N GLN A 66 -0.77 4.00 4.59
CA GLN A 66 -0.57 3.65 6.00
C GLN A 66 -0.58 4.89 6.91
N LEU A 67 0.10 5.97 6.50
CA LEU A 67 0.12 7.22 7.25
C LEU A 67 -1.30 7.82 7.39
N SER A 68 -2.07 7.88 6.30
CA SER A 68 -3.46 8.37 6.35
C SER A 68 -4.40 7.49 7.17
N GLY A 69 -4.19 6.17 7.16
CA GLY A 69 -4.95 5.22 7.98
C GLY A 69 -4.65 5.37 9.47
N VAL A 70 -3.37 5.50 9.84
CA VAL A 70 -2.95 5.78 11.22
C VAL A 70 -3.47 7.15 11.68
N PHE A 71 -3.41 8.16 10.81
CA PHE A 71 -3.93 9.48 11.12
C PHE A 71 -5.45 9.48 11.36
N SER A 72 -6.21 8.74 10.55
CA SER A 72 -7.64 8.50 10.80
C SER A 72 -7.89 7.88 12.17
N LEU A 73 -7.17 6.80 12.49
CA LEU A 73 -7.27 6.13 13.79
C LEU A 73 -6.98 7.08 14.95
N PHE A 74 -5.91 7.88 14.82
CA PHE A 74 -5.55 8.89 15.82
C PHE A 74 -6.66 9.90 16.05
N LEU A 75 -7.24 10.46 14.99
CA LEU A 75 -8.38 11.40 15.10
C LEU A 75 -9.62 10.72 15.68
N SER A 76 -9.86 9.45 15.36
CA SER A 76 -10.99 8.68 15.91
C SER A 76 -10.85 8.47 17.42
N VAL A 77 -9.65 8.17 17.91
CA VAL A 77 -9.38 8.05 19.36
C VAL A 77 -9.54 9.40 20.05
N PHE A 78 -9.07 10.48 19.43
CA PHE A 78 -9.23 11.82 19.98
C PHE A 78 -10.70 12.27 20.00
N SER A 79 -11.50 11.91 18.99
CA SER A 79 -12.94 12.14 18.98
C SER A 79 -13.64 11.41 20.14
N MET A 80 -13.25 10.15 20.40
CA MET A 80 -13.76 9.39 21.54
C MET A 80 -13.38 10.02 22.88
N LEU A 81 -12.18 10.60 22.98
CA LEU A 81 -11.77 11.39 24.16
C LEU A 81 -12.62 12.66 24.33
N MET A 82 -12.96 13.37 23.25
CA MET A 82 -13.85 14.53 23.32
C MET A 82 -15.27 14.17 23.75
N LEU A 83 -15.81 13.03 23.28
CA LEU A 83 -17.09 12.51 23.78
C LEU A 83 -17.03 12.22 25.27
N PHE A 84 -15.93 11.62 25.74
CA PHE A 84 -15.73 11.36 27.17
C PHE A 84 -15.72 12.64 28.03
N LEU A 85 -15.26 13.76 27.46
CA LEU A 85 -15.29 15.09 28.10
C LEU A 85 -16.62 15.83 27.92
N ASN A 86 -17.66 15.19 27.38
CA ASN A 86 -18.97 15.78 27.05
C ASN A 86 -18.91 16.92 26.01
N PHE A 87 -17.92 16.92 25.12
CA PHE A 87 -17.76 17.92 24.05
C PHE A 87 -18.24 17.38 22.70
N ASP A 88 -19.55 17.21 22.56
CA ASP A 88 -20.18 16.47 21.44
C ASP A 88 -19.93 17.09 20.06
N ASN A 89 -20.02 18.41 19.93
CA ASN A 89 -19.85 19.09 18.64
C ASN A 89 -18.43 18.94 18.07
N GLY A 90 -17.41 19.04 18.93
CA GLY A 90 -16.02 18.84 18.51
C GLY A 90 -15.72 17.39 18.18
N ALA A 91 -16.28 16.46 18.95
CA ALA A 91 -16.15 15.04 18.68
C ALA A 91 -16.72 14.65 17.31
N LEU A 92 -17.92 15.15 16.97
CA LEU A 92 -18.57 14.88 15.69
C LEU A 92 -17.75 15.39 14.50
N LEU A 93 -17.25 16.64 14.59
CA LEU A 93 -16.42 17.23 13.54
C LEU A 93 -15.14 16.41 13.32
N LEU A 94 -14.45 16.05 14.42
CA LEU A 94 -13.19 15.32 14.34
C LEU A 94 -13.38 13.88 13.85
N PHE A 95 -14.50 13.24 14.21
CA PHE A 95 -14.89 11.95 13.67
C PHE A 95 -15.18 12.02 12.16
N GLY A 96 -15.80 13.09 11.68
CA GLY A 96 -15.98 13.32 10.25
C GLY A 96 -14.64 13.41 9.51
N ILE A 97 -13.66 14.11 10.09
CA ILE A 97 -12.32 14.26 9.50
C ILE A 97 -11.56 12.92 9.50
N SER A 98 -11.69 12.09 10.55
CA SER A 98 -11.07 10.75 10.55
C SER A 98 -11.62 9.89 9.41
N LEU A 99 -12.93 9.86 9.23
CA LEU A 99 -13.58 9.13 8.12
C LEU A 99 -13.07 9.59 6.75
N LEU A 100 -12.93 10.90 6.54
CA LEU A 100 -12.40 11.43 5.30
C LEU A 100 -10.94 11.01 5.07
N SER A 101 -10.11 11.03 6.13
CA SER A 101 -8.73 10.53 6.06
C SER A 101 -8.67 9.03 5.74
N LEU A 102 -9.60 8.23 6.28
CA LEU A 102 -9.70 6.81 5.96
C LEU A 102 -10.10 6.58 4.50
N LEU A 103 -11.02 7.39 3.97
CA LEU A 103 -11.38 7.34 2.55
C LEU A 103 -10.19 7.67 1.64
N VAL A 104 -9.38 8.68 2.00
CA VAL A 104 -8.14 8.99 1.27
C VAL A 104 -7.17 7.80 1.31
N SER A 105 -6.99 7.17 2.47
CA SER A 105 -6.18 5.95 2.61
C SER A 105 -6.61 4.85 1.65
N LEU A 106 -7.91 4.58 1.59
CA LEU A 106 -8.48 3.57 0.70
C LEU A 106 -8.33 3.94 -0.78
N GLY A 107 -8.49 5.22 -1.12
CA GLY A 107 -8.25 5.72 -2.48
C GLY A 107 -6.81 5.49 -2.95
N ILE A 108 -5.83 5.77 -2.08
CA ILE A 108 -4.42 5.47 -2.36
C ILE A 108 -4.21 3.96 -2.50
N SER A 109 -4.88 3.15 -1.66
CA SER A 109 -4.82 1.68 -1.76
C SER A 109 -5.35 1.17 -3.09
N PHE A 110 -6.42 1.74 -3.64
CA PHE A 110 -6.90 1.39 -4.98
C PHE A 110 -5.84 1.71 -6.04
N TRP A 111 -5.26 2.90 -5.98
CA TRP A 111 -4.23 3.31 -6.93
C TRP A 111 -2.98 2.41 -6.87
N GLU A 112 -2.53 2.05 -5.67
CA GLU A 112 -1.39 1.16 -5.50
C GLU A 112 -1.68 -0.25 -6.05
N ILE A 113 -2.90 -0.77 -5.88
CA ILE A 113 -3.31 -2.06 -6.46
C ILE A 113 -3.25 -2.02 -7.98
N SER A 114 -3.74 -0.95 -8.63
CA SER A 114 -3.65 -0.80 -10.09
C SER A 114 -2.20 -0.83 -10.58
N ILE A 115 -1.32 -0.02 -9.97
CA ILE A 115 0.11 0.02 -10.32
C ILE A 115 0.77 -1.34 -10.07
N SER A 116 0.39 -2.03 -8.99
CA SER A 116 0.91 -3.35 -8.67
C SER A 116 0.58 -4.39 -9.74
N ILE A 117 -0.64 -4.37 -10.28
CA ILE A 117 -1.08 -5.29 -11.34
C ILE A 117 -0.36 -4.97 -12.65
N ASP A 118 -0.28 -3.69 -13.02
CA ASP A 118 0.39 -3.27 -14.26
C ASP A 118 1.88 -3.60 -14.25
N ALA A 119 2.57 -3.35 -13.12
CA ALA A 119 3.98 -3.70 -12.96
C ALA A 119 4.21 -5.22 -13.07
N LEU A 120 3.33 -6.03 -12.48
CA LEU A 120 3.42 -7.48 -12.56
C LEU A 120 3.21 -7.98 -13.99
N LYS A 121 2.21 -7.43 -14.69
CA LYS A 121 1.92 -7.77 -16.08
C LYS A 121 3.08 -7.42 -17.01
N LEU A 122 3.71 -6.27 -16.81
CA LEU A 122 4.90 -5.85 -17.56
C LEU A 122 6.05 -6.84 -17.35
N HIS A 123 6.38 -7.16 -16.09
CA HIS A 123 7.45 -8.11 -15.73
C HIS A 123 7.20 -9.52 -16.30
N LEU A 124 5.94 -10.00 -16.25
CA LEU A 124 5.58 -11.31 -16.80
C LEU A 124 5.65 -11.31 -18.34
N SER A 125 5.23 -10.22 -18.99
CA SER A 125 5.29 -10.09 -20.45
C SER A 125 6.72 -10.02 -20.97
N SER A 126 7.64 -9.36 -20.26
CA SER A 126 9.07 -9.37 -20.61
C SER A 126 9.67 -10.77 -20.49
N LEU A 127 9.28 -11.54 -19.46
CA LEU A 127 9.74 -12.91 -19.28
C LEU A 127 9.20 -13.84 -20.39
N SER A 128 7.91 -13.70 -20.74
CA SER A 128 7.30 -14.46 -21.83
C SER A 128 7.98 -14.15 -23.18
N LYS A 129 8.25 -12.88 -23.46
CA LYS A 129 8.86 -12.46 -24.73
C LYS A 129 10.31 -12.92 -24.84
N TYR A 130 11.06 -12.87 -23.74
CA TYR A 130 12.41 -13.44 -23.64
C TYR A 130 12.41 -14.95 -23.94
N ASN A 131 11.51 -15.71 -23.31
CA ASN A 131 11.40 -17.16 -23.54
C ASN A 131 10.98 -17.51 -24.98
N SER A 132 10.12 -16.71 -25.62
CA SER A 132 9.75 -16.91 -27.02
C SER A 132 10.91 -16.61 -27.98
N GLN A 133 11.72 -15.59 -27.68
CA GLN A 133 12.85 -15.21 -28.52
C GLN A 133 14.03 -16.17 -28.38
N GLN A 134 14.28 -16.69 -27.17
CA GLN A 134 15.26 -17.75 -26.93
C GLN A 134 14.92 -19.03 -27.72
N LYS A 135 13.63 -19.45 -27.71
CA LYS A 135 13.17 -20.61 -28.49
C LYS A 135 13.33 -20.47 -30.00
N LEU A 136 13.29 -19.24 -30.54
CA LEU A 136 13.51 -19.00 -31.96
C LEU A 136 15.00 -19.13 -32.30
N ILE A 137 15.88 -18.60 -31.45
CA ILE A 137 17.34 -18.70 -31.61
C ILE A 137 17.80 -20.16 -31.51
N ASP A 138 17.27 -20.92 -30.55
CA ASP A 138 17.61 -22.35 -30.36
C ASP A 138 17.10 -23.24 -31.52
N ASN A 139 16.06 -22.79 -32.25
CA ASN A 139 15.53 -23.49 -33.43
C ASN A 139 16.24 -23.11 -34.74
N GLU A 140 16.87 -21.93 -34.84
CA GLU A 140 17.69 -21.56 -36.01
C GLU A 140 19.10 -22.18 -35.97
N GLN A 141 19.54 -22.65 -34.81
CA GLN A 141 20.85 -23.29 -34.61
C GLN A 141 20.83 -24.83 -34.70
N ASN A 142 19.66 -25.46 -34.88
CA ASN A 142 19.48 -26.90 -35.10
C ASN A 142 19.00 -27.17 -36.53
#